data_AF-A0A7G1HX62-F1
#
_entry.id   AF-A0A7G1HX62-F1
#
_cell.length_a   1.000
_cell.length_b   1.000
_cell.length_c   1.000
_cell.angle_alpha   90.00
_cell.angle_beta   90.00
_cell.angle_gamma   90.00
#
_symmetry.space_group_name_H-M   'P 1'
#
loop_
_entity.id
_entity.type
_entity.pdbx_description
1 polymer ?
#
loop_
_entity_poly.entity_id
_entity_poly.type
_entity_poly.pdbx_seq_one_letter_code
_entity_poly.pdbx_strand_id
1 'polypeptide(L)'
;MKRTILCMSVMFLFVLLACNSGKKGENSKMDSAIGDILQKSLVELQADSGYVLVIDTAGQVKVSVNMVLGMDGKYEKGSNRIFSAQSEMGSLLMPFALIPALEDGLITWNDSIEMPGDTLVYDGVSITDENTQMARTGKITVKDIVATSSNIGMAKILLDNYGEQPMMFTQKLKLIRIVNVPSPDDTKTFLGVGQGYGVTMTPAEMLSFYYTVSKNDTTLCSGTTMKGIREILDETVTFGLGKPALSEKVKIAGKTGSAITEDEVKSEFCGYFPADAPQYTCLVVISNPKNSQPIEKIAGDTFRQIAEYIMEK
;
A
#
# COMPACT_ATOMS: atom_id res chain seq x y z
N MET A 1 -23.08 5.80 -16.86
CA MET A 1 -22.09 6.88 -17.06
C MET A 1 -22.28 8.12 -16.19
N LYS A 2 -23.50 8.57 -15.80
CA LYS A 2 -23.67 9.82 -15.01
C LYS A 2 -23.48 9.69 -13.48
N ARG A 3 -23.40 8.49 -12.90
CA ARG A 3 -23.19 8.29 -11.45
C ARG A 3 -21.72 8.32 -11.01
N THR A 4 -20.79 8.05 -11.92
CA THR A 4 -19.35 7.90 -11.59
C THR A 4 -18.65 9.25 -11.40
N ILE A 5 -19.07 10.30 -12.11
CA ILE A 5 -18.44 11.62 -12.07
C ILE A 5 -18.82 12.41 -10.80
N LEU A 6 -20.00 12.17 -10.22
CA LEU A 6 -20.43 12.86 -8.98
C LEU A 6 -19.70 12.32 -7.73
N CYS A 7 -19.08 11.14 -7.80
CA CYS A 7 -18.34 10.54 -6.69
C CYS A 7 -16.86 10.99 -6.64
N MET A 8 -16.32 11.57 -7.74
CA MET A 8 -14.94 12.06 -7.84
C MET A 8 -14.61 13.14 -6.81
N SER A 9 -15.58 13.99 -6.47
CA SER A 9 -15.36 15.11 -5.55
C SER A 9 -15.68 14.76 -4.10
N VAL A 10 -16.68 13.92 -3.82
CA VAL A 10 -17.24 13.81 -2.47
C VAL A 10 -16.28 13.12 -1.50
N MET A 11 -15.62 12.02 -1.87
CA MET A 11 -14.72 11.29 -0.96
C MET A 11 -13.41 12.03 -0.69
N PHE A 12 -12.88 12.72 -1.71
CA PHE A 12 -11.69 13.58 -1.60
C PHE A 12 -11.98 14.86 -0.80
N LEU A 13 -13.19 15.42 -0.94
CA LEU A 13 -13.62 16.60 -0.20
C LEU A 13 -13.80 16.29 1.30
N PHE A 14 -14.20 15.06 1.69
CA PHE A 14 -14.37 14.70 3.10
C PHE A 14 -13.04 14.61 3.87
N VAL A 15 -11.98 14.05 3.28
CA VAL A 15 -10.66 13.99 3.94
C VAL A 15 -10.04 15.40 4.08
N LEU A 16 -10.21 16.26 3.06
CA LEU A 16 -9.76 17.65 3.11
C LEU A 16 -10.58 18.51 4.09
N LEU A 17 -11.90 18.34 4.16
CA LEU A 17 -12.77 19.09 5.09
C LEU A 17 -12.54 18.67 6.55
N ALA A 18 -12.26 17.39 6.81
CA ALA A 18 -12.01 16.89 8.17
C ALA A 18 -10.75 17.52 8.81
N CYS A 19 -9.74 17.88 8.02
CA CYS A 19 -8.55 18.60 8.50
C CYS A 19 -8.87 20.01 9.03
N ASN A 20 -9.97 20.65 8.57
CA ASN A 20 -10.36 22.00 9.01
C ASN A 20 -11.31 22.01 10.23
N SER A 21 -11.90 20.88 10.62
CA SER A 21 -12.94 20.81 11.66
C SER A 21 -12.58 19.98 12.89
N GLY A 22 -11.37 19.39 12.98
CA GLY A 22 -10.94 18.61 14.14
C GLY A 22 -10.85 19.45 15.42
N LYS A 23 -11.61 19.08 16.46
CA LYS A 23 -11.48 19.64 17.82
C LYS A 23 -10.03 19.47 18.30
N LYS A 24 -9.28 20.57 18.36
CA LYS A 24 -7.83 20.65 18.69
C LYS A 24 -7.36 19.94 19.97
N GLY A 25 -8.24 19.48 20.87
CA GLY A 25 -7.87 18.98 22.20
C GLY A 25 -7.76 17.45 22.36
N GLU A 26 -8.41 16.65 21.53
CA GLU A 26 -8.44 15.18 21.68
C GLU A 26 -7.44 14.49 20.74
N ASN A 27 -7.32 15.00 19.51
CA ASN A 27 -6.27 14.58 18.56
C ASN A 27 -4.86 14.79 19.13
N SER A 28 -4.63 15.81 19.97
CA SER A 28 -3.27 16.14 20.43
C SER A 28 -2.63 15.09 21.35
N LYS A 29 -3.42 14.34 22.13
CA LYS A 29 -2.89 13.26 22.99
C LYS A 29 -2.57 12.00 22.19
N MET A 30 -3.43 11.67 21.23
CA MET A 30 -3.23 10.54 20.33
C MET A 30 -2.04 10.82 19.41
N ASP A 31 -1.97 12.01 18.82
CA ASP A 31 -0.83 12.49 18.02
C ASP A 31 0.49 12.42 18.80
N SER A 32 0.49 12.84 20.07
CA SER A 32 1.71 12.78 20.90
C SER A 32 2.19 11.34 21.09
N ALA A 33 1.31 10.42 21.49
CA ALA A 33 1.71 9.04 21.76
C ALA A 33 2.10 8.27 20.49
N ILE A 34 1.38 8.49 19.38
CA ILE A 34 1.79 7.94 18.08
C ILE A 34 3.08 8.60 17.59
N GLY A 35 3.29 9.88 17.90
CA GLY A 35 4.55 10.57 17.72
C GLY A 35 5.70 9.88 18.44
N ASP A 36 5.53 9.52 19.71
CA ASP A 36 6.56 8.82 20.48
C ASP A 36 6.89 7.44 19.89
N ILE A 37 5.86 6.69 19.45
CA ILE A 37 6.04 5.39 18.78
C ILE A 37 6.83 5.58 17.47
N LEU A 38 6.41 6.51 16.61
CA LEU A 38 7.09 6.79 15.36
C LEU A 38 8.53 7.23 15.59
N GLN A 39 8.76 8.17 16.52
CA GLN A 39 10.09 8.69 16.84
C GLN A 39 11.02 7.56 17.29
N LYS A 40 10.54 6.68 18.16
CA LYS A 40 11.29 5.51 18.61
C LYS A 40 11.71 4.63 17.43
N SER A 41 10.77 4.30 16.54
CA SER A 41 11.08 3.54 15.32
C SER A 41 12.12 4.26 14.46
N LEU A 42 11.97 5.57 14.21
CA LEU A 42 12.91 6.31 13.37
C LEU A 42 14.32 6.32 13.95
N VAL A 43 14.46 6.49 15.27
CA VAL A 43 15.76 6.41 15.97
C VAL A 43 16.40 5.03 15.82
N GLU A 44 15.64 3.96 16.06
CA GLU A 44 16.15 2.57 15.94
C GLU A 44 16.60 2.24 14.51
N LEU A 45 15.93 2.81 13.51
CA LEU A 45 16.20 2.59 12.09
C LEU A 45 17.23 3.58 11.52
N GLN A 46 17.60 4.62 12.28
CA GLN A 46 18.42 5.76 11.83
C GLN A 46 17.86 6.43 10.55
N ALA A 47 16.53 6.46 10.45
CA ALA A 47 15.81 6.91 9.26
C ALA A 47 15.83 8.43 9.11
N ASP A 48 15.75 8.95 7.88
CA ASP A 48 15.75 10.40 7.65
C ASP A 48 14.41 11.05 8.03
N SER A 49 13.30 10.34 7.81
CA SER A 49 11.97 10.85 8.15
C SER A 49 10.94 9.72 8.23
N GLY A 50 9.78 10.04 8.78
CA GLY A 50 8.62 9.17 8.72
C GLY A 50 7.31 9.91 8.88
N TYR A 51 6.22 9.26 8.49
CA TYR A 51 4.89 9.78 8.69
C TYR A 51 3.88 8.68 9.04
N VAL A 52 2.86 9.10 9.79
CA VAL A 52 1.70 8.28 10.15
C VAL A 52 0.43 9.08 9.88
N LEU A 53 -0.50 8.47 9.15
CA LEU A 53 -1.85 8.98 8.98
C LEU A 53 -2.85 7.92 9.44
N VAL A 54 -3.76 8.29 10.34
CA VAL A 54 -4.87 7.43 10.78
C VAL A 54 -6.20 8.14 10.55
N ILE A 55 -7.13 7.46 9.91
CA ILE A 55 -8.52 7.92 9.73
C ILE A 55 -9.50 6.92 10.35
N ASP A 56 -10.63 7.42 10.83
CA ASP A 56 -11.73 6.58 11.35
C ASP A 56 -12.69 6.13 10.23
N THR A 57 -13.70 5.35 10.63
CA THR A 57 -14.80 4.91 9.76
C THR A 57 -15.66 6.05 9.18
N ALA A 58 -15.57 7.28 9.67
CA ALA A 58 -16.24 8.43 9.08
C ALA A 58 -15.33 9.18 8.08
N GLY A 59 -14.09 8.70 7.87
CA GLY A 59 -13.07 9.36 7.06
C GLY A 59 -12.42 10.56 7.76
N GLN A 60 -12.60 10.71 9.07
CA GLN A 60 -12.01 11.80 9.83
C GLN A 60 -10.59 11.46 10.25
N VAL A 61 -9.67 12.40 10.04
CA VAL A 61 -8.27 12.28 10.50
C VAL A 61 -8.23 12.28 12.04
N LYS A 62 -7.74 11.17 12.59
CA LYS A 62 -7.49 11.00 14.03
C LYS A 62 -6.05 11.24 14.42
N VAL A 63 -5.13 10.85 13.54
CA VAL A 63 -3.69 11.03 13.74
C VAL A 63 -3.05 11.54 12.47
N SER A 64 -2.23 12.58 12.58
CA SER A 64 -1.36 13.03 11.48
C SER A 64 -0.02 13.49 12.03
N VAL A 65 0.93 12.57 12.03
CA VAL A 65 2.29 12.77 12.55
C VAL A 65 3.26 12.72 11.37
N ASN A 66 4.18 13.68 11.32
CA ASN A 66 5.28 13.70 10.38
C ASN A 66 6.54 14.18 11.12
N MET A 67 7.62 13.42 10.97
CA MET A 67 8.89 13.69 11.65
C MET A 67 10.04 13.63 10.65
N VAL A 68 11.01 14.53 10.83
CA VAL A 68 12.23 14.60 10.02
C VAL A 68 13.44 14.73 10.94
N LEU A 69 14.55 14.11 10.57
CA LEU A 69 15.82 14.24 11.26
C LEU A 69 16.44 15.61 10.97
N GLY A 70 16.53 16.45 12.00
CA GLY A 70 17.17 17.75 11.95
C GLY A 70 18.70 17.66 11.90
N MET A 71 19.33 18.77 11.54
CA MET A 71 20.80 18.87 11.49
C MET A 71 21.48 18.70 12.86
N ASP A 72 20.73 18.87 13.95
CA ASP A 72 21.20 18.64 15.32
C ASP A 72 21.10 17.16 15.76
N GLY A 73 20.69 16.27 14.85
CA GLY A 73 20.54 14.84 15.09
C GLY A 73 19.26 14.48 15.85
N LYS A 74 18.30 15.40 16.01
CA LYS A 74 17.01 15.14 16.67
C LYS A 74 15.88 15.15 15.67
N TYR A 75 14.85 14.34 15.96
CA TYR A 75 13.61 14.39 15.18
C TYR A 75 12.77 15.60 15.58
N GLU A 76 12.33 16.34 14.58
CA GLU A 76 11.40 17.46 14.71
C GLU A 76 10.19 17.27 13.81
N LYS A 77 9.17 18.10 14.02
CA LYS A 77 7.97 18.07 13.19
C LYS A 77 8.31 18.52 11.76
N GLY A 78 8.14 17.62 10.79
CA GLY A 78 8.36 17.93 9.39
C GLY A 78 7.14 18.56 8.69
N SER A 79 7.32 18.93 7.42
CA SER A 79 6.25 19.47 6.58
C SER A 79 5.21 18.38 6.27
N ASN A 80 3.92 18.70 6.42
CA ASN A 80 2.86 17.77 6.04
C ASN A 80 2.69 17.72 4.52
N ARG A 81 3.29 16.70 3.88
CA ARG A 81 3.19 16.45 2.43
C ARG A 81 2.24 15.30 2.07
N ILE A 82 1.47 14.81 3.03
CA ILE A 82 0.55 13.66 2.88
C ILE A 82 -0.46 13.88 1.75
N PHE A 83 -0.85 15.13 1.50
CA PHE A 83 -1.86 15.51 0.50
C PHE A 83 -1.27 16.08 -0.80
N SER A 84 0.05 16.20 -0.89
CA SER A 84 0.70 16.94 -2.00
C SER A 84 1.95 16.30 -2.57
N ALA A 85 2.69 15.50 -1.79
CA ALA A 85 3.83 14.75 -2.31
C ALA A 85 3.33 13.59 -3.15
N GLN A 86 3.56 13.67 -4.46
CA GLN A 86 3.47 12.54 -5.35
C GLN A 86 4.69 11.66 -5.15
N SER A 87 4.49 10.39 -4.82
CA SER A 87 5.56 9.39 -4.76
C SER A 87 5.12 8.07 -5.33
N GLU A 88 6.09 7.24 -5.68
CA GLU A 88 5.83 5.83 -5.96
C GLU A 88 5.32 5.15 -4.69
N MET A 89 4.34 4.26 -4.85
CA MET A 89 3.72 3.50 -3.74
C MET A 89 4.13 2.03 -3.73
N GLY A 90 4.92 1.62 -4.74
CA GLY A 90 5.40 0.26 -4.92
C GLY A 90 4.31 -0.79 -4.73
N SER A 91 4.64 -1.83 -3.97
CA SER A 91 3.76 -2.98 -3.79
C SER A 91 2.46 -2.72 -3.01
N LEU A 92 2.24 -1.52 -2.46
CA LEU A 92 0.92 -1.15 -1.92
C LEU A 92 -0.15 -1.14 -3.02
N LEU A 93 0.24 -0.98 -4.29
CA LEU A 93 -0.67 -0.91 -5.42
C LEU A 93 -1.10 -2.28 -5.95
N MET A 94 -0.33 -3.35 -5.72
CA MET A 94 -0.51 -4.65 -6.37
C MET A 94 -1.93 -5.24 -6.26
N PRO A 95 -2.63 -5.20 -5.10
CA PRO A 95 -4.00 -5.71 -5.01
C PRO A 95 -4.97 -4.99 -5.96
N PHE A 96 -4.72 -3.70 -6.21
CA PHE A 96 -5.56 -2.85 -7.06
C PHE A 96 -5.13 -2.92 -8.53
N ALA A 97 -3.85 -3.16 -8.79
CA ALA A 97 -3.32 -3.32 -10.14
C ALA A 97 -3.93 -4.53 -10.88
N LEU A 98 -4.42 -5.54 -10.16
CA LEU A 98 -5.08 -6.71 -10.77
C LEU A 98 -6.59 -6.55 -10.99
N ILE A 99 -7.21 -5.48 -10.49
CA ILE A 99 -8.66 -5.23 -10.68
C ILE A 99 -9.06 -5.27 -12.16
N PRO A 100 -8.34 -4.65 -13.11
CA PRO A 100 -8.67 -4.76 -14.54
C PRO A 100 -8.82 -6.21 -15.02
N ALA A 101 -7.85 -7.07 -14.72
CA ALA A 101 -7.84 -8.47 -15.17
C ALA A 101 -8.99 -9.27 -14.55
N LEU A 102 -9.27 -9.03 -13.27
CA LEU A 102 -10.34 -9.69 -12.52
C LEU A 102 -11.72 -9.28 -13.02
N GLU A 103 -11.93 -7.98 -13.27
CA GLU A 103 -13.21 -7.46 -13.75
C GLU A 103 -13.46 -7.79 -15.24
N ASP A 104 -12.40 -7.98 -16.02
CA ASP A 104 -12.48 -8.51 -17.38
C ASP A 104 -12.72 -10.03 -17.43
N GLY A 105 -12.66 -10.71 -16.28
CA GLY A 105 -12.81 -12.16 -16.17
C GLY A 105 -11.64 -12.94 -16.77
N LEU A 106 -10.48 -12.30 -16.94
CA LEU A 106 -9.27 -12.92 -17.49
C LEU A 106 -8.57 -13.81 -16.46
N ILE A 107 -8.72 -13.47 -15.17
CA ILE A 107 -8.21 -14.26 -14.05
C ILE A 107 -9.22 -14.28 -12.89
N THR A 108 -9.03 -15.23 -11.97
CA THR A 108 -9.61 -15.24 -10.63
C THR A 108 -8.51 -15.25 -9.57
N TRP A 109 -8.83 -14.88 -8.34
CA TRP A 109 -7.87 -14.93 -7.22
C TRP A 109 -7.30 -16.33 -6.95
N ASN A 110 -8.02 -17.39 -7.33
CA ASN A 110 -7.61 -18.78 -7.11
C ASN A 110 -6.95 -19.41 -8.33
N ASP A 111 -6.85 -18.69 -9.45
CA ASP A 111 -6.17 -19.20 -10.62
C ASP A 111 -4.69 -19.42 -10.29
N SER A 112 -4.13 -20.49 -10.84
CA SER A 112 -2.75 -20.88 -10.62
C SER A 112 -1.86 -20.42 -11.76
N ILE A 113 -0.82 -19.66 -11.43
CA ILE A 113 0.20 -19.17 -12.33
C ILE A 113 1.43 -20.05 -12.23
N GLU A 114 1.95 -20.48 -13.38
CA GLU A 114 3.19 -21.24 -13.45
C GLU A 114 4.40 -20.30 -13.35
N MET A 115 5.21 -20.49 -12.30
CA MET A 115 6.35 -19.64 -12.00
C MET A 115 7.59 -20.07 -12.80
N PRO A 116 8.29 -19.13 -13.47
CA PRO A 116 9.43 -19.43 -14.32
C PRO A 116 10.73 -19.74 -13.56
N GLY A 117 10.74 -19.70 -12.22
CA GLY A 117 11.95 -19.81 -11.41
C GLY A 117 12.30 -18.49 -10.72
N ASP A 118 13.59 -18.32 -10.43
CA ASP A 118 14.14 -17.16 -9.70
C ASP A 118 14.14 -15.84 -10.48
N THR A 119 14.08 -15.93 -11.81
CA THR A 119 14.18 -14.79 -12.70
C THR A 119 13.25 -14.97 -13.90
N LEU A 120 12.46 -13.94 -14.21
CA LEU A 120 11.77 -13.82 -15.48
C LEU A 120 12.56 -12.88 -16.38
N VAL A 121 12.91 -13.35 -17.58
CA VAL A 121 13.51 -12.52 -18.63
C VAL A 121 12.54 -12.40 -19.78
N TYR A 122 12.14 -11.18 -20.11
CA TYR A 122 11.24 -10.88 -21.22
C TYR A 122 11.67 -9.58 -21.90
N ASP A 123 11.85 -9.61 -23.23
CA ASP A 123 12.23 -8.43 -24.03
C ASP A 123 13.42 -7.64 -23.46
N GLY A 124 14.47 -8.35 -23.03
CA GLY A 124 15.67 -7.77 -22.44
C GLY A 124 15.52 -7.23 -21.00
N VAL A 125 14.31 -7.26 -20.43
CA VAL A 125 14.03 -6.89 -19.03
C VAL A 125 14.13 -8.13 -18.14
N SER A 126 14.88 -8.01 -17.04
CA SER A 126 15.04 -9.06 -16.03
C SER A 126 14.27 -8.67 -14.77
N ILE A 127 13.39 -9.56 -14.29
CA ILE A 127 12.57 -9.35 -13.10
C ILE A 127 12.89 -10.44 -12.09
N THR A 128 13.11 -10.02 -10.85
CA THR A 128 13.40 -10.89 -9.71
C THR A 128 12.51 -10.54 -8.52
N ASP A 129 12.25 -11.53 -7.68
CA ASP A 129 11.62 -11.29 -6.38
C ASP A 129 12.70 -11.02 -5.31
N GLU A 130 12.45 -10.01 -4.47
CA GLU A 130 13.33 -9.66 -3.34
C GLU A 130 13.28 -10.73 -2.23
N ASN A 131 12.12 -11.38 -2.05
CA ASN A 131 11.97 -12.45 -1.07
C ASN A 131 12.37 -13.82 -1.66
N THR A 132 13.47 -14.39 -1.17
CA THR A 132 14.02 -15.68 -1.61
C THR A 132 13.48 -16.90 -0.85
N GLN A 133 12.61 -16.70 0.14
CA GLN A 133 12.19 -17.77 1.05
C GLN A 133 10.89 -18.49 0.63
N MET A 134 10.27 -18.09 -0.49
CA MET A 134 9.01 -18.66 -0.99
C MET A 134 9.27 -19.56 -2.21
N ALA A 135 8.36 -20.50 -2.49
CA ALA A 135 8.48 -21.41 -3.63
C ALA A 135 8.44 -20.62 -4.96
N ARG A 136 9.59 -20.54 -5.64
CA ARG A 136 9.78 -19.85 -6.93
C ARG A 136 9.61 -20.77 -8.14
N THR A 137 9.25 -22.02 -7.90
CA THR A 137 8.99 -23.04 -8.90
C THR A 137 7.65 -23.70 -8.62
N GLY A 138 6.95 -24.10 -9.68
CA GLY A 138 5.63 -24.71 -9.59
C GLY A 138 4.50 -23.69 -9.77
N LYS A 139 3.32 -24.04 -9.25
CA LYS A 139 2.10 -23.26 -9.41
C LYS A 139 1.79 -22.49 -8.13
N ILE A 140 1.60 -21.18 -8.25
CA ILE A 140 1.22 -20.28 -7.18
C ILE A 140 -0.12 -19.62 -7.52
N THR A 141 -0.98 -19.37 -6.54
CA THR A 141 -2.26 -18.70 -6.83
C THR A 141 -2.05 -17.20 -7.04
N VAL A 142 -2.96 -16.54 -7.77
CA VAL A 142 -2.97 -15.07 -7.89
C VAL A 142 -3.03 -14.41 -6.50
N LYS A 143 -3.79 -14.99 -5.57
CA LYS A 143 -3.87 -14.56 -4.17
C LYS A 143 -2.50 -14.56 -3.49
N ASP A 144 -1.80 -15.68 -3.58
CA ASP A 144 -0.48 -15.86 -2.97
C ASP A 144 0.54 -14.90 -3.60
N ILE A 145 0.51 -14.70 -4.92
CA ILE A 145 1.38 -13.73 -5.62
C ILE A 145 1.30 -12.35 -4.97
N VAL A 146 0.09 -11.86 -4.67
CA VAL A 146 -0.09 -10.56 -4.04
C VAL A 146 0.29 -10.59 -2.56
N ALA A 147 -0.10 -11.63 -1.82
CA ALA A 147 0.21 -11.77 -0.39
C ALA A 147 1.73 -11.83 -0.13
N THR A 148 2.48 -12.43 -1.06
CA THR A 148 3.93 -12.61 -0.97
C THR A 148 4.69 -11.55 -1.74
N SER A 149 3.97 -10.64 -2.42
CA SER A 149 4.52 -9.52 -3.18
C SER A 149 5.46 -9.95 -4.31
N SER A 150 5.11 -11.00 -5.07
CA SER A 150 5.93 -11.51 -6.16
C SER A 150 5.85 -10.60 -7.39
N ASN A 151 6.95 -9.92 -7.70
CA ASN A 151 7.14 -9.13 -8.92
C ASN A 151 7.08 -10.03 -10.17
N ILE A 152 7.68 -11.22 -10.09
CA ILE A 152 7.65 -12.21 -11.18
C ILE A 152 6.21 -12.65 -11.46
N GLY A 153 5.43 -12.96 -10.42
CA GLY A 153 4.04 -13.37 -10.57
C GLY A 153 3.17 -12.27 -11.16
N MET A 154 3.33 -11.03 -10.69
CA MET A 154 2.65 -9.85 -11.25
C MET A 154 2.99 -9.64 -12.73
N ALA A 155 4.28 -9.74 -13.08
CA ALA A 155 4.73 -9.60 -14.46
C ALA A 155 4.17 -10.70 -15.36
N LYS A 156 4.15 -11.96 -14.90
CA LYS A 156 3.58 -13.09 -15.64
C LYS A 156 2.10 -12.88 -15.94
N ILE A 157 1.31 -12.49 -14.92
CA ILE A 157 -0.11 -12.19 -15.09
C ILE A 157 -0.32 -11.08 -16.12
N LEU A 158 0.48 -10.01 -16.05
CA LEU A 158 0.36 -8.91 -17.01
C LEU A 158 0.73 -9.31 -18.43
N LEU A 159 1.82 -10.04 -18.63
CA LEU A 159 2.25 -10.50 -19.95
C LEU A 159 1.19 -11.42 -20.58
N ASP A 160 0.66 -12.37 -19.81
CA ASP A 160 -0.30 -13.35 -20.31
C ASP A 160 -1.64 -12.72 -20.72
N ASN A 161 -2.03 -11.59 -20.11
CA ASN A 161 -3.37 -11.01 -20.27
C ASN A 161 -3.39 -9.67 -21.02
N TYR A 162 -2.30 -8.90 -20.95
CA TYR A 162 -2.21 -7.56 -21.53
C TYR A 162 -0.93 -7.34 -22.35
N GLY A 163 -0.06 -8.34 -22.51
CA GLY A 163 1.20 -8.19 -23.25
C GLY A 163 1.04 -7.73 -24.70
N GLU A 164 -0.05 -8.13 -25.37
CA GLU A 164 -0.38 -7.67 -26.73
C GLU A 164 -1.03 -6.28 -26.75
N GLN A 165 -1.61 -5.83 -25.62
CA GLN A 165 -2.37 -4.59 -25.51
C GLN A 165 -2.05 -3.83 -24.22
N PRO A 166 -0.78 -3.45 -23.97
CA PRO A 166 -0.37 -2.85 -22.70
C PRO A 166 -1.07 -1.51 -22.41
N MET A 167 -1.42 -0.77 -23.47
CA MET A 167 -2.20 0.47 -23.36
C MET A 167 -3.60 0.25 -22.77
N MET A 168 -4.23 -0.91 -23.03
CA MET A 168 -5.54 -1.23 -22.45
C MET A 168 -5.45 -1.35 -20.93
N PHE A 169 -4.38 -1.95 -20.42
CA PHE A 169 -4.14 -2.09 -18.99
C PHE A 169 -4.06 -0.73 -18.29
N THR A 170 -3.19 0.18 -18.76
CA THR A 170 -3.00 1.49 -18.13
C THR A 170 -4.25 2.38 -18.24
N GLN A 171 -5.01 2.27 -19.33
CA GLN A 171 -6.31 2.94 -19.44
C GLN A 171 -7.33 2.42 -18.42
N LYS A 172 -7.38 1.10 -18.17
CA LYS A 172 -8.27 0.52 -17.16
C LYS A 172 -7.87 0.92 -15.74
N LEU A 173 -6.58 1.03 -15.43
CA LEU A 173 -6.11 1.59 -14.16
C LEU A 173 -6.65 3.01 -13.91
N LYS A 174 -6.67 3.86 -14.95
CA LYS A 174 -7.23 5.21 -14.87
C LYS A 174 -8.73 5.21 -14.56
N LEU A 175 -9.48 4.22 -15.07
CA LEU A 175 -10.92 4.07 -14.77
C LEU A 175 -11.19 3.72 -13.30
N ILE A 176 -10.24 3.05 -12.64
CA ILE A 176 -10.30 2.72 -11.21
C ILE A 176 -9.53 3.73 -10.33
N ARG A 177 -9.42 4.98 -10.80
CA ARG A 177 -8.87 6.14 -10.07
C ARG A 177 -7.35 6.13 -9.86
N ILE A 178 -6.61 5.24 -10.53
CA ILE A 178 -5.14 5.28 -10.56
C ILE A 178 -4.73 6.13 -11.78
N VAL A 179 -4.54 7.43 -11.56
CA VAL A 179 -4.48 8.42 -12.66
C VAL A 179 -3.08 8.71 -13.19
N ASN A 180 -2.07 8.83 -12.33
CA ASN A 180 -0.69 9.16 -12.73
C ASN A 180 0.06 7.88 -13.11
N VAL A 181 -0.41 7.25 -14.19
CA VAL A 181 0.16 6.04 -14.77
C VAL A 181 0.91 6.42 -16.05
N PRO A 182 2.19 6.06 -16.19
CA PRO A 182 2.98 6.35 -17.38
C PRO A 182 2.44 5.59 -18.60
N SER A 183 2.79 6.06 -19.80
CA SER A 183 2.49 5.32 -21.03
C SER A 183 3.35 4.04 -21.05
N PRO A 184 2.77 2.86 -21.32
CA PRO A 184 3.51 1.61 -21.32
C PRO A 184 4.19 1.39 -22.68
N ASP A 185 5.03 2.34 -23.09
CA ASP A 185 5.67 2.37 -24.42
C ASP A 185 6.79 1.33 -24.57
N ASP A 186 7.32 0.85 -23.44
CA ASP A 186 8.33 -0.20 -23.37
C ASP A 186 7.97 -1.24 -22.29
N THR A 187 8.58 -2.43 -22.42
CA THR A 187 8.35 -3.57 -21.52
C THR A 187 8.66 -3.24 -20.06
N LYS A 188 9.73 -2.48 -19.77
CA LYS A 188 10.12 -2.16 -18.39
C LYS A 188 9.06 -1.30 -17.72
N THR A 189 8.57 -0.28 -18.43
CA THR A 189 7.50 0.59 -17.94
C THR A 189 6.20 -0.18 -17.76
N PHE A 190 5.80 -1.00 -18.74
CA PHE A 190 4.59 -1.83 -18.65
C PHE A 190 4.58 -2.74 -17.42
N LEU A 191 5.65 -3.52 -17.22
CA LEU A 191 5.74 -4.46 -16.10
C LEU A 191 5.94 -3.74 -14.76
N GLY A 192 6.63 -2.60 -14.76
CA GLY A 192 6.78 -1.73 -13.59
C GLY A 192 5.44 -1.23 -13.07
N VAL A 193 4.55 -0.78 -13.96
CA VAL A 193 3.20 -0.30 -13.57
C VAL A 193 2.41 -1.36 -12.80
N GLY A 194 2.47 -2.63 -13.22
CA GLY A 194 1.82 -3.74 -12.51
C GLY A 194 2.31 -3.93 -11.08
N GLN A 195 3.60 -3.69 -10.87
CA GLN A 195 4.28 -3.81 -9.58
C GLN A 195 4.12 -2.55 -8.72
N GLY A 196 3.59 -1.46 -9.28
CA GLY A 196 3.45 -0.15 -8.65
C GLY A 196 4.61 0.82 -8.85
N TYR A 197 5.58 0.48 -9.71
CA TYR A 197 6.70 1.34 -10.09
C TYR A 197 6.32 2.25 -11.26
N GLY A 198 6.80 3.50 -11.24
CA GLY A 198 6.42 4.54 -12.21
C GLY A 198 5.01 5.10 -12.02
N VAL A 199 4.16 4.47 -11.20
CA VAL A 199 2.85 5.00 -10.81
C VAL A 199 3.01 5.86 -9.57
N THR A 200 2.59 7.12 -9.65
CA THR A 200 2.69 8.05 -8.52
C THR A 200 1.33 8.42 -7.96
N MET A 201 1.24 8.56 -6.64
CA MET A 201 0.09 9.17 -5.98
C MET A 201 0.53 9.83 -4.68
N THR A 202 -0.37 10.54 -4.03
CA THR A 202 -0.16 11.02 -2.68
C THR A 202 -0.39 9.93 -1.64
N PRO A 203 0.25 10.00 -0.47
CA PRO A 203 -0.09 9.16 0.67
C PRO A 203 -1.59 9.09 0.99
N ALA A 204 -2.28 10.23 0.93
CA ALA A 204 -3.72 10.30 1.18
C ALA A 204 -4.53 9.54 0.11
N GLU A 205 -4.14 9.65 -1.17
CA GLU A 205 -4.74 8.87 -2.25
C GLU A 205 -4.56 7.39 -2.00
N MET A 206 -3.35 6.94 -1.66
CA MET A 206 -3.10 5.53 -1.40
C MET A 206 -3.91 5.02 -0.20
N LEU A 207 -3.92 5.76 0.91
CA LEU A 207 -4.76 5.43 2.08
C LEU A 207 -6.24 5.30 1.70
N SER A 208 -6.75 6.11 0.77
CA SER A 208 -8.15 6.09 0.36
C SER A 208 -8.58 4.77 -0.29
N PHE A 209 -7.67 4.07 -0.99
CA PHE A 209 -7.95 2.73 -1.51
C PHE A 209 -8.14 1.73 -0.38
N TYR A 210 -7.24 1.73 0.61
CA TYR A 210 -7.34 0.84 1.78
C TYR A 210 -8.55 1.17 2.65
N TYR A 211 -8.91 2.45 2.75
CA TYR A 211 -10.16 2.88 3.39
C TYR A 211 -11.38 2.30 2.69
N THR A 212 -11.44 2.38 1.35
CA THR A 212 -12.50 1.77 0.53
C THR A 212 -12.62 0.27 0.80
N VAL A 213 -11.48 -0.42 0.90
CA VAL A 213 -11.42 -1.85 1.24
C VAL A 213 -11.93 -2.12 2.66
N SER A 214 -11.53 -1.31 3.65
CA SER A 214 -11.99 -1.44 5.04
C SER A 214 -13.51 -1.28 5.16
N LYS A 215 -14.11 -0.48 4.26
CA LYS A 215 -15.54 -0.25 4.17
C LYS A 215 -16.31 -1.29 3.39
N ASN A 216 -15.62 -2.25 2.77
CA ASN A 216 -16.21 -3.18 1.81
C ASN A 216 -16.96 -2.46 0.68
N ASP A 217 -16.47 -1.27 0.29
CA ASP A 217 -17.13 -0.41 -0.67
C ASP A 217 -16.85 -0.90 -2.11
N THR A 218 -17.87 -1.39 -2.78
CA THR A 218 -17.77 -1.95 -4.15
C THR A 218 -17.84 -0.88 -5.25
N THR A 219 -17.53 0.38 -4.95
CA THR A 219 -17.43 1.44 -5.97
C THR A 219 -16.15 1.37 -6.79
N LEU A 220 -15.15 0.60 -6.33
CA LEU A 220 -13.87 0.40 -7.02
C LEU A 220 -13.89 -0.84 -7.94
N CYS A 221 -14.55 -1.91 -7.52
CA CYS A 221 -14.58 -3.21 -8.20
C CYS A 221 -15.80 -4.03 -7.75
N SER A 222 -16.05 -5.18 -8.39
CA SER A 222 -17.12 -6.10 -7.99
C SER A 222 -16.98 -6.59 -6.54
N GLY A 223 -18.08 -7.04 -5.95
CA GLY A 223 -18.07 -7.60 -4.59
C GLY A 223 -17.16 -8.84 -4.45
N THR A 224 -17.04 -9.65 -5.51
CA THR A 224 -16.14 -10.82 -5.54
C THR A 224 -14.68 -10.38 -5.51
N THR A 225 -14.32 -9.39 -6.34
CA THR A 225 -12.97 -8.82 -6.37
C THR A 225 -12.62 -8.20 -5.02
N MET A 226 -13.52 -7.36 -4.47
CA MET A 226 -13.33 -6.71 -3.17
C MET A 226 -13.15 -7.71 -2.04
N LYS A 227 -13.96 -8.79 -2.02
CA LYS A 227 -13.82 -9.86 -1.03
C LYS A 227 -12.43 -10.50 -1.09
N GLY A 228 -11.94 -10.81 -2.29
CA GLY A 228 -10.60 -11.37 -2.46
C GLY A 228 -9.50 -10.41 -2.02
N ILE A 229 -9.61 -9.10 -2.32
CA ILE A 229 -8.65 -8.09 -1.81
C ILE A 229 -8.60 -8.13 -0.28
N ARG A 230 -9.76 -8.17 0.40
CA ARG A 230 -9.79 -8.24 1.88
C ARG A 230 -9.13 -9.49 2.42
N GLU A 231 -9.38 -10.65 1.80
CA GLU A 231 -8.74 -11.92 2.19
C GLU A 231 -7.22 -11.86 1.99
N ILE A 232 -6.74 -11.29 0.88
CA ILE A 232 -5.30 -11.12 0.60
C ILE A 232 -4.63 -10.22 1.63
N LEU A 233 -5.27 -9.12 2.02
CA LEU A 233 -4.71 -8.20 3.01
C LEU A 233 -4.63 -8.82 4.41
N ASP A 234 -5.55 -9.73 4.77
CA ASP A 234 -5.45 -10.56 5.98
C ASP A 234 -4.27 -11.54 5.85
N GLU A 235 -4.20 -12.28 4.75
CA GLU A 235 -3.15 -13.28 4.49
C GLU A 235 -1.74 -12.69 4.41
N THR A 236 -1.63 -11.48 3.90
CA THR A 236 -0.37 -10.74 3.86
C THR A 236 0.23 -10.58 5.26
N VAL A 237 -0.63 -10.39 6.28
CA VAL A 237 -0.20 -10.22 7.67
C VAL A 237 -0.02 -11.57 8.37
N THR A 238 -0.83 -12.57 8.06
CA THR A 238 -0.74 -13.88 8.75
C THR A 238 0.39 -14.78 8.20
N PHE A 239 0.62 -14.74 6.89
CA PHE A 239 1.55 -15.63 6.18
C PHE A 239 2.56 -14.88 5.29
N GLY A 240 2.14 -13.77 4.70
CA GLY A 240 2.95 -13.01 3.75
C GLY A 240 4.01 -12.10 4.36
N LEU A 241 4.45 -11.13 3.56
CA LEU A 241 5.50 -10.18 3.93
C LEU A 241 5.09 -9.18 5.02
N GLY A 242 3.78 -9.01 5.25
CA GLY A 242 3.23 -8.15 6.29
C GLY A 242 3.30 -8.74 7.70
N LYS A 243 3.91 -9.92 7.89
CA LYS A 243 4.01 -10.60 9.19
C LYS A 243 4.52 -9.74 10.36
N PRO A 244 5.44 -8.77 10.19
CA PRO A 244 5.80 -7.85 11.28
C PRO A 244 4.61 -7.04 11.85
N ALA A 245 3.54 -6.88 11.07
CA ALA A 245 2.30 -6.25 11.51
C ALA A 245 1.38 -7.18 12.32
N LEU A 246 1.69 -8.48 12.43
CA LEU A 246 0.85 -9.45 13.14
C LEU A 246 0.82 -9.17 14.65
N SER A 247 -0.37 -8.98 15.22
CA SER A 247 -0.58 -8.77 16.66
C SER A 247 -1.47 -9.86 17.27
N GLU A 248 -1.16 -10.25 18.50
CA GLU A 248 -2.02 -11.11 19.31
C GLU A 248 -3.20 -10.35 19.94
N LYS A 249 -3.17 -9.01 19.93
CA LYS A 249 -4.17 -8.15 20.57
C LYS A 249 -5.19 -7.58 19.59
N VAL A 250 -4.76 -7.29 18.37
CA VAL A 250 -5.57 -6.62 17.34
C VAL A 250 -5.43 -7.37 16.03
N LYS A 251 -6.54 -7.78 15.43
CA LYS A 251 -6.50 -8.38 14.09
C LYS A 251 -6.18 -7.30 13.06
N ILE A 252 -5.08 -7.40 12.32
CA ILE A 252 -4.63 -6.39 11.35
C ILE A 252 -4.67 -6.99 9.94
N ALA A 253 -5.19 -6.22 8.98
CA ALA A 253 -5.10 -6.53 7.56
C ALA A 253 -4.44 -5.36 6.82
N GLY A 254 -3.51 -5.65 5.92
CA GLY A 254 -2.78 -4.60 5.22
C GLY A 254 -1.73 -5.16 4.27
N LYS A 255 -0.97 -4.25 3.66
CA LYS A 255 0.06 -4.57 2.69
C LYS A 255 1.32 -3.77 2.97
N THR A 256 2.45 -4.40 2.71
CA THR A 256 3.77 -3.78 2.69
C THR A 256 4.02 -3.09 1.33
N GLY A 257 4.69 -1.95 1.37
CA GLY A 257 5.24 -1.26 0.21
C GLY A 257 6.73 -1.05 0.39
N SER A 258 7.44 -1.12 -0.74
CA SER A 258 8.84 -0.73 -0.85
C SER A 258 8.95 0.13 -2.11
N ALA A 259 9.44 1.35 -1.97
CA ALA A 259 9.80 2.19 -3.11
C ALA A 259 11.28 2.51 -3.01
N ILE A 260 12.06 1.99 -3.97
CA ILE A 260 13.52 2.10 -3.99
C ILE A 260 13.89 2.79 -5.31
N THR A 261 14.42 4.00 -5.18
CA THR A 261 14.96 4.80 -6.27
C THR A 261 16.42 5.14 -5.96
N GLU A 262 17.13 5.77 -6.90
CA GLU A 262 18.51 6.22 -6.65
C GLU A 262 18.60 7.23 -5.48
N ASP A 263 17.56 8.03 -5.29
CA ASP A 263 17.55 9.14 -4.32
C ASP A 263 16.80 8.82 -3.02
N GLU A 264 15.94 7.80 -3.02
CA GLU A 264 15.00 7.56 -1.93
C GLU A 264 14.67 6.07 -1.76
N VAL A 265 14.73 5.62 -0.50
CA VAL A 265 14.29 4.29 -0.06
C VAL A 265 13.13 4.46 0.92
N LYS A 266 11.96 3.92 0.62
CA LYS A 266 10.80 3.96 1.50
C LYS A 266 10.38 2.55 1.92
N SER A 267 10.17 2.40 3.22
CA SER A 267 9.39 1.31 3.80
C SER A 267 8.00 1.82 4.10
N GLU A 268 6.98 1.11 3.61
CA GLU A 268 5.59 1.53 3.75
C GLU A 268 4.71 0.38 4.24
N PHE A 269 3.68 0.71 5.01
CA PHE A 269 2.63 -0.23 5.36
C PHE A 269 1.29 0.50 5.40
N CYS A 270 0.33 0.01 4.62
CA CYS A 270 -1.03 0.54 4.58
C CYS A 270 -2.02 -0.56 4.93
N GLY A 271 -2.98 -0.27 5.78
CA GLY A 271 -3.90 -1.29 6.27
C GLY A 271 -5.02 -0.73 7.13
N TYR A 272 -5.80 -1.63 7.71
CA TYR A 272 -6.89 -1.30 8.61
C TYR A 272 -7.00 -2.30 9.76
N PHE A 273 -7.59 -1.83 10.86
CA PHE A 273 -7.77 -2.64 12.06
C PHE A 273 -9.00 -2.17 12.86
N PRO A 274 -9.62 -3.08 13.64
CA PRO A 274 -9.50 -4.54 13.52
C PRO A 274 -9.95 -5.07 12.15
N ALA A 275 -9.35 -6.15 11.63
CA ALA A 275 -9.60 -6.61 10.25
C ALA A 275 -11.02 -7.17 10.04
N ASP A 276 -11.61 -7.74 11.10
CA ASP A 276 -12.95 -8.31 11.14
C ASP A 276 -14.05 -7.25 11.29
N ALA A 277 -13.79 -6.20 12.08
CA ALA A 277 -14.66 -5.05 12.25
C ALA A 277 -13.86 -3.72 12.16
N PRO A 278 -13.52 -3.25 10.95
CA PRO A 278 -12.61 -2.12 10.78
C PRO A 278 -13.09 -0.83 11.44
N GLN A 279 -12.24 -0.26 12.30
CA GLN A 279 -12.48 1.01 12.97
C GLN A 279 -11.56 2.12 12.46
N TYR A 280 -10.35 1.74 12.06
CA TYR A 280 -9.32 2.67 11.61
C TYR A 280 -8.65 2.16 10.33
N THR A 281 -8.30 3.09 9.44
CA THR A 281 -7.36 2.86 8.35
C THR A 281 -6.11 3.67 8.63
N CYS A 282 -4.95 3.05 8.48
CA CYS A 282 -3.66 3.65 8.82
C CYS A 282 -2.66 3.46 7.68
N LEU A 283 -1.80 4.45 7.51
CA LEU A 283 -0.64 4.41 6.65
C LEU A 283 0.58 4.85 7.46
N VAL A 284 1.62 4.02 7.44
CA VAL A 284 2.92 4.27 8.03
C VAL A 284 3.95 4.26 6.92
N VAL A 285 4.82 5.27 6.90
CA VAL A 285 5.95 5.33 5.99
C VAL A 285 7.19 5.80 6.70
N ILE A 286 8.29 5.16 6.38
CA ILE A 286 9.62 5.43 6.92
C ILE A 286 10.57 5.59 5.72
N SER A 287 11.17 6.77 5.62
CA SER A 287 12.08 7.12 4.52
C SER A 287 13.53 7.02 4.94
N ASN A 288 14.34 6.45 4.04
CA ASN A 288 15.76 6.21 4.13
C ASN A 288 16.20 5.57 5.46
N PRO A 289 15.61 4.44 5.89
CA PRO A 289 16.14 3.67 7.01
C PRO A 289 17.56 3.21 6.67
N LYS A 290 18.49 3.30 7.63
CA LYS A 290 19.92 3.00 7.43
C LYS A 290 20.37 1.74 8.15
N ASN A 291 19.49 1.09 8.90
CA ASN A 291 19.81 -0.16 9.56
C ASN A 291 19.78 -1.35 8.60
N SER A 292 20.18 -2.52 9.08
CA SER A 292 20.24 -3.75 8.27
C SER A 292 18.91 -4.52 8.19
N GLN A 293 17.80 -3.93 8.63
CA GLN A 293 16.51 -4.62 8.56
C GLN A 293 16.01 -4.62 7.10
N PRO A 294 15.36 -5.71 6.65
CA PRO A 294 14.73 -5.71 5.33
C PRO A 294 13.66 -4.62 5.22
N ILE A 295 13.70 -3.84 4.13
CA ILE A 295 12.86 -2.64 3.94
C ILE A 295 11.38 -2.98 4.05
N GLU A 296 10.95 -4.09 3.49
CA GLU A 296 9.57 -4.55 3.47
C GLU A 296 9.01 -4.89 4.86
N LYS A 297 9.87 -5.04 5.88
CA LYS A 297 9.47 -5.44 7.24
C LYS A 297 9.33 -4.27 8.22
N ILE A 298 9.96 -3.15 7.92
CA ILE A 298 10.17 -2.04 8.85
C ILE A 298 8.85 -1.35 9.24
N ALA A 299 8.06 -0.90 8.27
CA ALA A 299 6.83 -0.15 8.54
C ALA A 299 5.71 -1.00 9.19
N GLY A 300 5.69 -2.31 8.92
CA GLY A 300 4.71 -3.23 9.49
C GLY A 300 4.78 -3.31 11.01
N ASP A 301 5.97 -3.37 11.60
CA ASP A 301 6.11 -3.40 13.06
C ASP A 301 5.68 -2.08 13.72
N THR A 302 6.03 -0.95 13.10
CA THR A 302 5.56 0.36 13.58
C THR A 302 4.04 0.46 13.50
N PHE A 303 3.43 -0.02 12.41
CA PHE A 303 1.97 -0.10 12.27
C PHE A 303 1.35 -0.94 13.39
N ARG A 304 1.93 -2.10 13.72
CA ARG A 304 1.45 -2.98 14.80
C ARG A 304 1.41 -2.25 16.13
N GLN A 305 2.49 -1.58 16.51
CA GLN A 305 2.59 -0.83 17.76
C GLN A 305 1.53 0.28 17.84
N ILE A 306 1.29 0.97 16.72
CA ILE A 306 0.24 1.99 16.60
C ILE A 306 -1.15 1.36 16.78
N ALA A 307 -1.45 0.27 16.08
CA ALA A 307 -2.73 -0.41 16.15
C ALA A 307 -3.02 -0.94 17.56
N GLU A 308 -2.04 -1.57 18.21
CA GLU A 308 -2.16 -2.03 19.60
C GLU A 308 -2.46 -0.87 20.55
N TYR A 309 -1.71 0.24 20.46
CA TYR A 309 -1.94 1.40 21.31
C TYR A 309 -3.33 2.02 21.14
N ILE A 310 -3.82 2.09 19.90
CA ILE A 310 -5.13 2.69 19.60
C ILE A 310 -6.27 1.81 20.14
N MET A 311 -6.14 0.48 20.06
CA MET A 311 -7.19 -0.46 20.44
C MET A 311 -7.15 -0.87 21.92
N GLU A 312 -6.05 -0.63 22.63
CA GLU A 312 -5.96 -0.84 24.09
C GLU A 312 -6.71 0.22 24.91
N LYS A 313 -7.18 1.29 24.28
CA LYS A 313 -7.92 2.40 24.91
C LYS A 313 -9.40 2.39 24.56
#